data_AF-A0A2V4NC12-F1
#
_entry.id   AF-A0A2V4NC12-F1
#
_cell.length_a   1.000
_cell.length_b   1.000
_cell.length_c   1.000
_cell.angle_alpha   90.00
_cell.angle_beta   90.00
_cell.angle_gamma   90.00
#
_symmetry.space_group_name_H-M   'P 1'
#
loop_
_entity.id
_entity.type
_entity.pdbx_description
1 polymer ?
#
loop_
_entity_poly.entity_id
_entity_poly.type
_entity_poly.pdbx_seq_one_letter_code
_entity_poly.pdbx_strand_id
1 'polypeptide(L)'
;MTISRDSFDALFDGFQEEAFRLETLDDYTGSSNPENLRAFFAGEEKPADFSAAWLAQIRSNTEVGKRMYRVHILTRPLTDYLRYELGWGYRSNQTAGEEFFILDVTNRPNPLEGVPDFWMFDNATVVSMTYDSDGAFLGALPEDEPEKWQKWRDLAMSQAEPFPKWWERYGKA
;
A
#
# COMPACT_ATOMS: atom_id res chain seq x y z
N MET A 1 -22.46 -3.51 -2.80
CA MET A 1 -22.37 -2.42 -3.80
C MET A 1 -20.98 -1.83 -3.68
N THR A 2 -20.33 -1.47 -4.79
CA THR A 2 -19.02 -0.81 -4.74
C THR A 2 -19.15 0.60 -4.18
N ILE A 3 -18.19 1.05 -3.39
CA ILE A 3 -18.10 2.43 -2.94
C ILE A 3 -17.80 3.34 -4.15
N SER A 4 -18.39 4.52 -4.19
CA SER A 4 -18.07 5.51 -5.23
C SER A 4 -16.65 6.06 -5.01
N ARG A 5 -16.03 6.58 -6.08
CA ARG A 5 -14.70 7.20 -5.96
C ARG A 5 -14.71 8.36 -4.97
N ASP A 6 -15.67 9.27 -5.07
CA ASP A 6 -15.76 10.43 -4.16
C ASP A 6 -15.97 9.99 -2.71
N SER A 7 -16.76 8.94 -2.48
CA SER A 7 -16.96 8.38 -1.15
C SER A 7 -15.70 7.71 -0.60
N PHE A 8 -14.90 7.09 -1.46
CA PHE A 8 -13.62 6.49 -1.07
C PHE A 8 -12.57 7.56 -0.77
N ASP A 9 -12.46 8.58 -1.62
CA ASP A 9 -11.55 9.71 -1.43
C ASP A 9 -11.88 10.45 -0.12
N ALA A 10 -13.17 10.62 0.20
CA ALA A 10 -13.63 11.23 1.45
C ALA A 10 -13.19 10.49 2.72
N LEU A 11 -12.84 9.21 2.66
CA LEU A 11 -12.30 8.48 3.82
C LEU A 11 -10.92 9.00 4.22
N PHE A 12 -10.09 9.39 3.25
CA PHE A 12 -8.76 9.96 3.50
C PHE A 12 -8.82 11.39 4.05
N ASP A 13 -9.92 12.09 3.83
CA ASP A 13 -10.17 13.39 4.46
C ASP A 13 -10.79 13.22 5.86
N GLY A 14 -11.63 12.19 6.03
CA GLY A 14 -12.50 12.02 7.18
C GLY A 14 -11.94 11.21 8.35
N PHE A 15 -10.90 10.39 8.17
CA PHE A 15 -10.35 9.59 9.28
C PHE A 15 -9.68 10.48 10.35
N GLN A 16 -9.63 10.02 11.60
CA GLN A 16 -9.26 10.84 12.76
C GLN A 16 -7.96 10.42 13.43
N GLU A 17 -7.66 9.12 13.46
CA GLU A 17 -6.51 8.57 14.18
C GLU A 17 -5.55 7.88 13.22
N GLU A 18 -6.05 6.93 12.43
CA GLU A 18 -5.19 6.10 11.60
C GLU A 18 -5.84 5.55 10.32
N ALA A 19 -5.01 5.44 9.28
CA ALA A 19 -5.33 4.74 8.04
C ALA A 19 -4.29 3.63 7.79
N PHE A 20 -4.75 2.40 7.74
CA PHE A 20 -3.96 1.20 7.47
C PHE A 20 -4.23 0.68 6.06
N ARG A 21 -3.18 0.27 5.34
CA ARG A 21 -3.26 -0.43 4.07
C ARG A 21 -2.61 -1.81 4.16
N LEU A 22 -3.31 -2.85 3.70
CA LEU A 22 -2.72 -4.13 3.33
C LEU A 22 -2.63 -4.25 1.80
N GLU A 23 -1.43 -4.54 1.29
CA GLU A 23 -1.16 -4.90 -0.11
C GLU A 23 -0.73 -6.37 -0.18
N THR A 24 -1.33 -7.11 -1.12
CA THR A 24 -1.15 -8.56 -1.27
C THR A 24 -0.74 -8.99 -2.68
N LEU A 25 -0.71 -8.07 -3.65
CA LEU A 25 -0.33 -8.38 -5.04
C LEU A 25 1.12 -7.95 -5.31
N ASP A 26 1.83 -8.77 -6.07
CA ASP A 26 3.18 -8.45 -6.55
C ASP A 26 3.16 -7.54 -7.80
N ASP A 27 1.97 -7.19 -8.31
CA ASP A 27 1.80 -6.40 -9.53
C ASP A 27 0.51 -5.55 -9.51
N TYR A 28 0.68 -4.23 -9.56
CA TYR A 28 -0.42 -3.26 -9.79
C TYR A 28 -0.17 -2.40 -11.05
N THR A 29 0.47 -2.96 -12.07
CA THR A 29 0.81 -2.27 -13.34
C THR A 29 -0.40 -1.60 -13.97
N GLY A 30 -1.55 -2.27 -14.02
CA GLY A 30 -2.79 -1.73 -14.58
C GLY A 30 -3.36 -0.52 -13.83
N SER A 31 -2.92 -0.29 -12.57
CA SER A 31 -3.31 0.86 -11.76
C SER A 31 -2.26 1.97 -11.73
N SER A 32 -1.10 1.74 -12.34
CA SER A 32 0.04 2.66 -12.32
C SER A 32 0.08 3.57 -13.54
N ASN A 33 0.74 4.72 -13.40
CA ASN A 33 0.98 5.60 -14.54
C ASN A 33 1.96 4.92 -15.53
N PRO A 34 1.56 4.64 -16.78
CA PRO A 34 2.41 3.95 -17.75
C PRO A 34 3.70 4.70 -18.08
N GLU A 35 3.70 6.03 -18.02
CA GLU A 35 4.89 6.85 -18.29
C GLU A 35 5.94 6.72 -17.18
N ASN A 36 5.49 6.64 -15.92
CA ASN A 36 6.38 6.43 -14.78
C ASN A 36 7.00 5.03 -14.82
N LEU A 37 6.20 4.01 -15.15
CA LEU A 37 6.69 2.64 -15.33
C LEU A 37 7.73 2.57 -16.45
N ARG A 38 7.42 3.17 -17.62
CA ARG A 38 8.35 3.24 -18.75
C ARG A 38 9.66 3.89 -18.35
N ALA A 39 9.61 5.04 -17.66
CA ALA A 39 10.79 5.76 -17.20
C ALA A 39 11.62 4.91 -16.22
N PHE A 40 10.97 4.27 -15.25
CA PHE A 40 11.65 3.39 -14.29
C PHE A 40 12.36 2.22 -14.97
N PHE A 41 11.68 1.52 -15.88
CA PHE A 41 12.27 0.38 -16.60
C PHE A 41 13.37 0.80 -17.57
N ALA A 42 13.35 2.04 -18.06
CA ALA A 42 14.43 2.62 -18.85
C ALA A 42 15.63 3.08 -17.99
N GLY A 43 15.54 3.02 -16.65
CA GLY A 43 16.57 3.53 -15.74
C GLY A 43 16.65 5.06 -15.72
N GLU A 44 15.59 5.75 -16.15
CA GLU A 44 15.47 7.21 -16.08
C GLU A 44 15.31 7.66 -14.62
N GLU A 45 15.56 8.95 -14.36
CA GLU A 45 15.36 9.50 -13.02
C GLU A 45 13.86 9.64 -12.70
N LYS A 46 13.52 9.47 -11.41
CA LYS A 46 12.16 9.68 -10.92
C LYS A 46 11.71 11.12 -11.18
N PRO A 47 10.54 11.35 -11.80
CA PRO A 47 10.00 12.70 -11.98
C PRO A 47 9.89 13.46 -10.65
N ALA A 48 10.12 14.77 -10.69
CA ALA A 48 10.07 15.62 -9.51
C ALA A 48 8.66 15.71 -8.90
N ASP A 49 7.63 15.62 -9.74
CA ASP A 49 6.21 15.66 -9.40
C ASP A 49 5.58 14.27 -9.22
N PHE A 50 6.41 13.21 -9.17
CA PHE A 50 5.95 11.85 -8.94
C PHE A 50 5.03 11.76 -7.71
N SER A 51 3.77 11.39 -7.95
CA SER A 51 2.72 11.24 -6.93
C SER A 51 2.46 12.51 -6.08
N ALA A 52 2.72 13.71 -6.61
CA ALA A 52 2.65 14.96 -5.84
C ALA A 52 1.31 15.17 -5.10
N ALA A 53 0.17 14.89 -5.74
CA ALA A 53 -1.14 15.03 -5.11
C ALA A 53 -1.33 14.06 -3.92
N TRP A 54 -0.92 12.80 -4.10
CA TRP A 54 -0.99 11.80 -3.03
C TRP A 54 -0.02 12.11 -1.88
N LEU A 55 1.20 12.56 -2.20
CA LEU A 55 2.18 13.00 -1.19
C LEU A 55 1.66 14.19 -0.38
N ALA A 56 0.95 15.13 -1.01
CA ALA A 56 0.33 16.24 -0.32
C ALA A 56 -0.79 15.76 0.63
N GLN A 57 -1.59 14.78 0.22
CA GLN A 57 -2.65 14.18 1.04
C GLN A 57 -2.10 13.40 2.24
N ILE A 58 -1.02 12.63 2.06
CA ILE A 58 -0.35 11.97 3.17
C ILE A 58 0.14 13.03 4.16
N ARG A 59 0.87 14.03 3.64
CA ARG A 59 1.48 15.09 4.46
C ARG A 59 0.44 15.87 5.27
N SER A 60 -0.69 16.23 4.66
CA SER A 60 -1.75 16.98 5.34
C SER A 60 -2.33 16.20 6.53
N ASN A 61 -2.39 14.87 6.44
CA ASN A 61 -2.85 14.01 7.52
C ASN A 61 -1.78 13.75 8.59
N THR A 62 -0.53 13.47 8.17
CA THR A 62 0.55 13.14 9.11
C THR A 62 1.04 14.35 9.91
N GLU A 63 1.03 15.55 9.34
CA GLU A 63 1.42 16.78 10.02
C GLU A 63 0.45 17.19 11.15
N VAL A 64 -0.81 16.76 11.09
CA VAL A 64 -1.79 16.97 12.17
C VAL A 64 -1.84 15.79 13.16
N GLY A 65 -0.88 14.87 13.08
CA GLY A 65 -0.71 13.78 14.05
C GLY A 65 -1.46 12.50 13.73
N LYS A 66 -2.14 12.40 12.58
CA LYS A 66 -2.77 11.14 12.15
C LYS A 66 -1.71 10.18 11.62
N ARG A 67 -1.95 8.88 11.76
CA ARG A 67 -1.03 7.84 11.30
C ARG A 67 -1.48 7.27 9.96
N MET A 68 -0.58 7.18 8.99
CA MET A 68 -0.81 6.41 7.76
C MET A 68 0.26 5.35 7.65
N TYR A 69 -0.14 4.10 7.46
CA TYR A 69 0.82 3.00 7.44
C TYR A 69 0.35 1.83 6.59
N ARG A 70 1.33 1.11 6.05
CA ARG A 70 1.12 0.06 5.07
C ARG A 70 1.93 -1.18 5.39
N VAL A 71 1.28 -2.35 5.25
CA VAL A 71 1.97 -3.64 5.16
C VAL A 71 1.83 -4.18 3.75
N HIS A 72 2.95 -4.57 3.15
CA HIS A 72 2.96 -5.32 1.89
C HIS A 72 3.41 -6.75 2.15
N ILE A 73 2.57 -7.72 1.79
CA ILE A 73 2.93 -9.13 1.74
C ILE A 73 3.55 -9.46 0.39
N LEU A 74 4.82 -9.88 0.37
CA LEU A 74 5.50 -10.19 -0.88
C LEU A 74 6.43 -11.39 -0.76
N THR A 75 6.86 -11.88 -1.91
CA THR A 75 7.93 -12.88 -2.03
C THR A 75 9.13 -12.31 -2.80
N ARG A 76 10.26 -12.98 -2.70
CA ARG A 76 11.48 -12.68 -3.47
C ARG A 76 11.81 -13.82 -4.44
N PRO A 77 12.49 -13.54 -5.57
CA PRO A 77 13.00 -12.22 -6.00
C PRO A 77 11.87 -11.23 -6.34
N LEU A 78 12.14 -9.94 -6.13
CA LEU A 78 11.17 -8.88 -6.41
C LEU A 78 10.86 -8.84 -7.91
N THR A 79 9.58 -8.72 -8.26
CA THR A 79 9.14 -8.41 -9.61
C THR A 79 9.62 -7.01 -10.01
N ASP A 80 9.65 -6.72 -11.32
CA ASP A 80 10.00 -5.39 -11.81
C ASP A 80 9.01 -4.33 -11.29
N TYR A 81 7.73 -4.69 -11.16
CA TYR A 81 6.73 -3.83 -10.55
C TYR A 81 7.03 -3.55 -9.07
N LEU A 82 7.33 -4.57 -8.26
CA LEU A 82 7.68 -4.36 -6.85
C LEU A 82 8.94 -3.50 -6.70
N ARG A 83 9.93 -3.66 -7.57
CA ARG A 83 11.12 -2.79 -7.59
C ARG A 83 10.75 -1.33 -7.86
N TYR A 84 9.81 -1.09 -8.78
CA TYR A 84 9.26 0.23 -9.04
C TYR A 84 8.50 0.79 -7.83
N GLU A 85 7.56 0.03 -7.29
CA GLU A 85 6.68 0.48 -6.21
C GLU A 85 7.46 0.76 -4.92
N LEU A 86 8.33 -0.18 -4.52
CA LEU A 86 9.17 -0.02 -3.34
C LEU A 86 10.22 1.08 -3.56
N GLY A 87 10.85 1.09 -4.74
CA GLY A 87 11.97 1.97 -5.07
C GLY A 87 11.59 3.43 -5.30
N TRP A 88 10.44 3.69 -5.93
CA TRP A 88 9.93 5.04 -6.21
C TRP A 88 8.75 5.40 -5.31
N GLY A 89 7.74 4.55 -5.22
CA GLY A 89 6.53 4.76 -4.42
C GLY A 89 6.84 4.92 -2.93
N TYR A 90 7.27 3.84 -2.28
CA TYR A 90 7.40 3.79 -0.83
C TYR A 90 8.44 4.80 -0.34
N ARG A 91 9.59 4.85 -1.01
CA ARG A 91 10.64 5.83 -0.68
C ARG A 91 10.16 7.27 -0.81
N SER A 92 9.25 7.59 -1.74
CA SER A 92 8.66 8.93 -1.83
C SER A 92 7.65 9.17 -0.71
N ASN A 93 6.72 8.24 -0.49
CA ASN A 93 5.65 8.38 0.51
C ASN A 93 6.20 8.48 1.95
N GLN A 94 7.30 7.79 2.26
CA GLN A 94 8.00 7.93 3.54
C GLN A 94 8.42 9.38 3.82
N THR A 95 8.78 10.16 2.79
CA THR A 95 9.12 11.59 2.96
C THR A 95 7.92 12.48 3.29
N ALA A 96 6.70 11.97 3.08
CA ALA A 96 5.44 12.60 3.48
C ALA A 96 4.91 12.07 4.83
N GLY A 97 5.55 11.05 5.41
CA GLY A 97 5.22 10.52 6.74
C GLY A 97 4.46 9.20 6.76
N GLU A 98 4.21 8.55 5.61
CA GLU A 98 3.63 7.20 5.59
C GLU A 98 4.66 6.18 6.09
N GLU A 99 4.24 5.30 7.00
CA GLU A 99 5.07 4.20 7.51
C GLU A 99 4.88 2.94 6.65
N PHE A 100 5.95 2.21 6.38
CA PHE A 100 5.89 0.99 5.58
C PHE A 100 6.53 -0.18 6.30
N PHE A 101 5.90 -1.34 6.15
CA PHE A 101 6.29 -2.61 6.74
C PHE A 101 6.20 -3.70 5.67
N ILE A 102 7.17 -4.62 5.66
CA ILE A 102 7.21 -5.73 4.71
C ILE A 102 6.97 -7.03 5.45
N LEU A 103 5.93 -7.75 5.05
CA LEU A 103 5.69 -9.13 5.43
C LEU A 103 6.29 -10.02 4.33
N ASP A 104 7.57 -10.35 4.50
CA ASP A 104 8.28 -11.24 3.57
C ASP A 104 7.94 -12.71 3.87
N VAL A 105 7.35 -13.38 2.89
CA VAL A 105 6.96 -14.81 2.96
C VAL A 105 7.81 -15.71 2.07
N THR A 106 8.95 -15.24 1.56
CA THR A 106 9.83 -16.01 0.65
C THR A 106 10.16 -17.43 1.15
N ASN A 107 10.38 -17.60 2.45
CA ASN A 107 10.81 -18.88 3.04
C ASN A 107 9.80 -19.43 4.09
N ARG A 108 8.54 -19.01 4.01
CA ARG A 108 7.49 -19.43 4.96
C ARG A 108 6.10 -19.34 4.35
N PRO A 109 5.11 -20.11 4.85
CA PRO A 109 3.72 -19.92 4.43
C PRO A 109 3.23 -18.48 4.68
N ASN A 110 2.34 -17.98 3.82
CA ASN A 110 1.68 -16.70 4.03
C ASN A 110 0.61 -16.84 5.13
N PRO A 111 0.75 -16.17 6.29
CA PRO A 111 -0.23 -16.25 7.38
C PRO A 111 -1.57 -15.59 7.06
N LEU A 112 -1.64 -14.81 5.97
CA LEU A 112 -2.80 -14.07 5.49
C LEU A 112 -3.19 -14.51 4.07
N GLU A 113 -2.92 -15.77 3.73
CA GLU A 113 -3.34 -16.34 2.45
C GLU A 113 -4.88 -16.21 2.27
N GLY A 114 -5.30 -15.68 1.12
CA GLY A 114 -6.71 -15.44 0.80
C GLY A 114 -7.32 -14.17 1.42
N VAL A 115 -6.56 -13.39 2.20
CA VAL A 115 -6.98 -12.06 2.63
C VAL A 115 -6.79 -11.09 1.45
N PRO A 116 -7.81 -10.32 1.04
CA PRO A 116 -7.67 -9.37 -0.05
C PRO A 116 -6.90 -8.12 0.39
N ASP A 117 -6.48 -7.31 -0.57
CA ASP A 117 -6.09 -5.92 -0.34
C ASP A 117 -7.21 -5.15 0.35
N PHE A 118 -6.86 -4.32 1.33
CA PHE A 118 -7.84 -3.44 1.98
C PHE A 118 -7.24 -2.20 2.60
N TRP A 119 -8.06 -1.16 2.68
CA TRP A 119 -7.87 -0.03 3.58
C TRP A 119 -8.72 -0.19 4.84
N MET A 120 -8.18 0.24 5.96
CA MET A 120 -8.90 0.34 7.23
C MET A 120 -8.65 1.71 7.86
N PHE A 121 -9.72 2.40 8.24
CA PHE A 121 -9.69 3.72 8.85
C PHE A 121 -10.26 3.65 10.27
N ASP A 122 -9.53 4.22 11.23
CA ASP A 122 -9.92 4.38 12.64
C ASP A 122 -10.43 3.09 13.31
N ASN A 123 -9.85 1.95 12.92
CA ASN A 123 -10.28 0.62 13.35
C ASN A 123 -11.76 0.28 13.09
N ALA A 124 -12.48 1.06 12.29
CA ALA A 124 -13.93 0.96 12.18
C ALA A 124 -14.44 0.85 10.75
N THR A 125 -13.84 1.61 9.82
CA THR A 125 -14.28 1.61 8.42
C THR A 125 -13.30 0.78 7.60
N VAL A 126 -13.80 -0.25 6.93
CA VAL A 126 -12.98 -1.15 6.11
C VAL A 126 -13.48 -1.15 4.67
N VAL A 127 -12.53 -1.09 3.74
CA VAL A 127 -12.80 -1.15 2.32
C VAL A 127 -11.83 -2.12 1.66
N SER A 128 -12.35 -3.23 1.13
CA SER A 128 -11.56 -4.18 0.34
C SER A 128 -11.41 -3.71 -1.11
N MET A 129 -10.31 -4.08 -1.74
CA MET A 129 -9.96 -3.67 -3.09
C MET A 129 -10.04 -4.84 -4.04
N THR A 130 -10.62 -4.61 -5.21
CA THR A 130 -10.70 -5.59 -6.29
C THR A 130 -9.83 -5.13 -7.45
N TYR A 131 -9.02 -6.04 -7.97
CA TYR A 131 -8.15 -5.83 -9.13
C TYR A 131 -8.40 -6.93 -10.17
N ASP A 132 -8.11 -6.64 -11.44
CA ASP A 132 -8.02 -7.68 -12.47
C ASP A 132 -6.65 -8.38 -12.45
N SER A 133 -6.44 -9.31 -13.40
CA SER A 133 -5.20 -10.07 -13.51
C SER A 133 -3.97 -9.23 -13.89
N ASP A 134 -4.19 -8.04 -14.44
CA ASP A 134 -3.12 -7.11 -14.84
C ASP A 134 -2.88 -6.05 -13.75
N GLY A 135 -3.52 -6.19 -12.58
CA GLY A 135 -3.39 -5.27 -11.46
C GLY A 135 -4.15 -3.97 -11.67
N ALA A 136 -5.11 -3.90 -12.59
CA ALA A 136 -5.97 -2.73 -12.77
C ALA A 136 -7.08 -2.70 -11.73
N PHE A 137 -7.26 -1.55 -11.08
CA PHE A 137 -8.27 -1.37 -10.04
C PHE A 137 -9.68 -1.43 -10.63
N LEU A 138 -10.46 -2.42 -10.21
CA LEU A 138 -11.84 -2.65 -10.64
C LEU A 138 -12.86 -1.97 -9.73
N GLY A 139 -12.51 -1.76 -8.47
CA GLY A 139 -13.38 -1.11 -7.51
C GLY A 139 -13.08 -1.49 -6.08
N ALA A 140 -13.78 -0.81 -5.18
CA ALA A 140 -13.66 -0.96 -3.76
C ALA A 140 -15.01 -1.37 -3.15
N LEU A 141 -15.00 -2.24 -2.15
CA LEU A 141 -16.20 -2.73 -1.49
C LEU A 141 -16.14 -2.35 0.00
N PRO A 142 -17.18 -1.70 0.55
CA PRO A 142 -17.27 -1.53 2.00
C PRO A 142 -17.48 -2.91 2.63
N GLU A 143 -16.79 -3.15 3.74
CA GLU A 143 -16.81 -4.42 4.44
C GLU A 143 -17.41 -4.26 5.84
N ASP A 144 -18.20 -5.26 6.23
CA ASP A 144 -18.76 -5.36 7.59
C ASP A 144 -17.79 -6.08 8.53
N GLU A 145 -18.15 -6.16 9.82
CA GLU A 145 -17.38 -6.87 10.86
C GLU A 145 -15.92 -6.40 10.98
N PRO A 146 -15.68 -5.11 11.27
CA PRO A 146 -14.33 -4.54 11.31
C PRO A 146 -13.38 -5.29 12.25
N GLU A 147 -13.88 -5.93 13.30
CA GLU A 147 -13.09 -6.72 14.24
C GLU A 147 -12.37 -7.91 13.57
N LYS A 148 -12.94 -8.46 12.49
CA LYS A 148 -12.29 -9.52 11.69
C LYS A 148 -11.08 -8.95 10.94
N TRP A 149 -11.23 -7.78 10.33
CA TRP A 149 -10.20 -7.10 9.56
C TRP A 149 -9.09 -6.53 10.46
N GLN A 150 -9.43 -6.06 11.66
CA GLN A 150 -8.45 -5.70 12.69
C GLN A 150 -7.51 -6.86 13.00
N LYS A 151 -8.03 -8.09 13.14
CA LYS A 151 -7.18 -9.27 13.39
C LYS A 151 -6.20 -9.52 12.26
N TRP A 152 -6.61 -9.30 11.00
CA TRP A 152 -5.71 -9.41 9.86
C TRP A 152 -4.64 -8.33 9.85
N ARG A 153 -5.00 -7.07 10.11
CA ARG A 153 -4.05 -5.97 10.31
C ARG A 153 -3.04 -6.31 11.41
N ASP A 154 -3.51 -6.72 12.58
CA ASP A 154 -2.68 -7.00 13.75
C ASP A 154 -1.72 -8.16 13.47
N LEU A 155 -2.23 -9.22 12.81
CA LEU A 155 -1.40 -10.34 12.38
C LEU A 155 -0.33 -9.87 11.37
N ALA A 156 -0.71 -9.06 10.37
CA ALA A 156 0.21 -8.50 9.39
C ALA A 156 1.33 -7.70 10.08
N MET A 157 0.95 -6.76 10.96
CA MET A 157 1.88 -5.91 11.70
C MET A 157 2.80 -6.71 12.63
N SER A 158 2.30 -7.77 13.26
CA SER A 158 3.11 -8.61 14.16
C SER A 158 4.19 -9.43 13.43
N GLN A 159 4.02 -9.66 12.12
CA GLN A 159 4.88 -10.51 11.31
C GLN A 159 5.73 -9.73 10.29
N ALA A 160 5.41 -8.45 10.10
CA ALA A 160 6.11 -7.56 9.20
C ALA A 160 7.27 -6.84 9.92
N GLU A 161 8.24 -6.38 9.14
CA GLU A 161 9.35 -5.57 9.65
C GLU A 161 9.46 -4.23 8.91
N PRO A 162 10.04 -3.19 9.52
CA PRO A 162 10.12 -1.87 8.90
C PRO A 162 10.81 -1.87 7.54
N PHE A 163 10.16 -1.28 6.55
CA PHE A 163 10.61 -1.24 5.16
C PHE A 163 12.06 -0.74 4.98
N PRO A 164 12.56 0.31 5.66
CA PRO A 164 13.95 0.76 5.48
C PRO A 164 14.97 -0.36 5.75
N LYS A 165 14.80 -1.12 6.83
CA LYS A 165 15.70 -2.22 7.21
C LYS A 165 15.58 -3.40 6.26
N TRP A 166 14.36 -3.69 5.80
CA TRP A 166 14.12 -4.73 4.80
C TRP A 166 14.75 -4.36 3.45
N TRP A 167 14.56 -3.12 3.01
CA TRP A 167 15.04 -2.59 1.74
C TRP A 167 16.58 -2.53 1.67
N GLU A 168 17.26 -2.19 2.77
CA GLU A 168 18.72 -2.24 2.85
C GLU A 168 19.28 -3.64 2.58
N ARG A 169 18.58 -4.69 3.04
CA ARG A 169 19.00 -6.08 2.88
C ARG A 169 18.65 -6.65 1.51
N TYR A 170 17.50 -6.29 0.96
CA TYR A 170 16.91 -7.03 -0.18
C TYR A 170 16.53 -6.17 -1.38
N GLY A 171 16.48 -4.83 -1.25
CA GLY A 171 16.00 -3.93 -2.30
C GLY A 171 16.94 -3.78 -3.50
N LYS A 172 18.17 -4.29 -3.41
CA LYS A 172 19.18 -4.30 -4.49
C LYS A 172 19.45 -5.71 -5.05
N ALA A 173 18.78 -6.73 -4.52
CA ALA A 173 18.99 -8.13 -4.87
C ALA A 173 18.21 -8.53 -6.13
#